data_AF-A0A7V5VKE7-F1
#
_entry.id   AF-A0A7V5VKE7-F1
#
_cell.length_a   1.000
_cell.length_b   1.000
_cell.length_c   1.000
_cell.angle_alpha   90.00
_cell.angle_beta   90.00
_cell.angle_gamma   90.00
#
_symmetry.space_group_name_H-M   'P 1'
#
loop_
_entity.id
_entity.type
_entity.pdbx_description
1 polymer ?
#
loop_
_entity_poly.entity_id
_entity_poly.type
_entity_poly.pdbx_seq_one_letter_code
_entity_poly.pdbx_strand_id
1 'polypeptide(L)'
;MAGHGDSHVHPVSLYTRTLWWLMALLVLTVAAGYVPNVPNWLGVVIALTIAVWKATIVIMNFMHVRFSGKLAWLFAGAGFFWLLIMLAFAFADYVSRPWEPFHGWPE
;
A
#
# COMPACT_ATOMS: atom_id res chain seq x y z
N MET A 1 -6.26 -48.87 -1.59
CA MET A 1 -5.61 -48.46 -2.84
C MET A 1 -5.55 -46.93 -2.84
N ALA A 2 -4.33 -46.40 -2.91
CA ALA A 2 -3.87 -45.01 -2.95
C ALA A 2 -4.89 -43.85 -2.72
N GLY A 3 -4.84 -43.23 -1.54
CA GLY A 3 -5.32 -41.86 -1.36
C GLY A 3 -4.37 -40.89 -2.05
N HIS A 4 -4.80 -40.30 -3.16
CA HIS A 4 -4.06 -39.28 -3.88
C HIS A 4 -4.20 -37.96 -3.11
N GLY A 5 -3.17 -37.63 -2.32
CA GLY A 5 -3.00 -36.32 -1.72
C GLY A 5 -2.38 -35.38 -2.75
N ASP A 6 -3.18 -34.91 -3.71
CA ASP A 6 -2.76 -33.85 -4.63
C ASP A 6 -2.76 -32.53 -3.86
N SER A 7 -1.73 -32.33 -3.05
CA SER A 7 -1.44 -31.07 -2.40
C SER A 7 -1.11 -30.05 -3.48
N HIS A 8 -2.12 -29.30 -3.94
CA HIS A 8 -1.96 -28.13 -4.81
C HIS A 8 -1.25 -27.00 -4.03
N VAL A 9 0.04 -27.19 -3.76
CA VAL A 9 0.89 -26.18 -3.14
C VAL A 9 1.30 -25.18 -4.23
N HIS A 10 0.91 -23.91 -4.06
CA HIS A 10 1.34 -22.84 -4.96
C HIS A 10 2.87 -22.83 -5.05
N PRO A 11 3.45 -22.69 -6.26
CA PRO A 11 4.87 -22.89 -6.48
C PRO A 11 5.70 -21.89 -5.65
N VAL A 12 6.57 -22.41 -4.78
CA VAL A 12 7.52 -21.66 -3.94
C VAL A 12 8.38 -20.66 -4.73
N SER A 13 8.59 -20.92 -6.02
CA SER A 13 9.28 -20.00 -6.93
C SER A 13 8.60 -18.64 -7.09
N LEU A 14 7.26 -18.57 -7.06
CA LEU A 14 6.55 -17.28 -7.16
C LEU A 14 6.82 -16.42 -5.92
N TYR A 15 6.69 -17.00 -4.73
CA TYR A 15 6.90 -16.28 -3.46
C TYR A 15 8.33 -15.79 -3.31
N THR A 16 9.32 -16.61 -3.65
CA THR A 16 10.74 -16.22 -3.57
C THR A 16 11.07 -15.10 -4.56
N ARG A 17 10.52 -15.14 -5.78
CA ARG A 17 10.68 -14.04 -6.75
C ARG A 17 10.01 -12.76 -6.28
N THR A 18 8.82 -12.85 -5.71
CA THR A 18 8.12 -11.69 -5.13
C THR A 18 8.91 -11.10 -3.96
N LEU A 19 9.48 -11.93 -3.08
CA LEU A 19 10.32 -11.48 -1.97
C LEU A 19 11.49 -10.64 -2.48
N TRP A 20 12.24 -11.12 -3.47
CA TRP A 20 13.36 -10.37 -4.04
C TRP A 20 12.92 -9.02 -4.62
N TRP A 21 11.78 -8.98 -5.29
CA TRP A 21 11.18 -7.73 -5.77
C TRP A 21 10.87 -6.75 -4.63
N LEU A 22 10.27 -7.24 -3.54
CA LEU A 22 9.95 -6.41 -2.38
C LEU A 22 11.21 -5.91 -1.66
N MET A 23 12.26 -6.72 -1.61
CA MET A 23 13.56 -6.33 -1.05
C MET A 23 14.22 -5.23 -1.90
N ALA A 24 14.17 -5.35 -3.23
CA ALA A 24 14.66 -4.30 -4.12
C ALA A 24 13.93 -2.97 -3.92
N LEU A 25 12.58 -3.02 -3.84
CA LEU A 25 11.77 -1.82 -3.56
C LEU A 25 12.06 -1.23 -2.18
N LEU A 26 12.30 -2.07 -1.16
CA LEU A 26 12.69 -1.61 0.17
C LEU A 26 14.01 -0.84 0.12
N VAL A 27 15.03 -1.42 -0.50
CA VAL A 27 16.35 -0.77 -0.65
C VAL A 27 16.20 0.54 -1.42
N LEU A 28 15.37 0.57 -2.47
CA LEU A 28 15.09 1.79 -3.22
C LEU A 28 14.45 2.88 -2.35
N THR A 29 13.47 2.55 -1.50
CA THR A 29 12.87 3.52 -0.57
C THR A 29 13.89 4.05 0.43
N VAL A 30 14.73 3.17 0.99
CA VAL A 30 15.78 3.56 1.92
C VAL A 30 16.81 4.47 1.24
N ALA A 31 17.26 4.10 0.05
CA ALA A 31 18.20 4.91 -0.74
C ALA A 31 17.61 6.29 -1.07
N ALA A 32 16.33 6.36 -1.46
CA ALA A 32 15.64 7.61 -1.71
C ALA A 32 15.60 8.52 -0.46
N GLY A 33 15.51 7.94 0.74
CA GLY A 33 15.54 8.68 1.99
C GLY A 33 16.90 9.28 2.36
N TYR A 34 18.00 8.74 1.82
CA TYR A 34 19.35 9.25 2.06
C TYR A 34 19.82 10.27 1.00
N VAL A 35 19.01 10.57 -0.02
CA VAL A 35 19.40 11.55 -1.06
C VAL A 35 19.38 12.96 -0.45
N PRO A 36 20.53 13.65 -0.37
CA PRO A 36 20.57 15.02 0.11
C PRO A 36 19.95 15.96 -0.92
N ASN A 37 19.39 17.08 -0.46
CA ASN A 37 18.84 18.17 -1.28
C ASN A 37 17.50 17.88 -2.00
N VAL A 38 16.74 16.87 -1.58
CA VAL A 38 15.36 16.67 -2.06
C VAL A 38 14.39 17.48 -1.21
N PRO A 39 13.49 18.29 -1.81
CA PRO A 39 12.42 18.94 -1.05
C PRO A 39 11.57 17.93 -0.28
N ASN A 40 11.26 18.21 0.99
CA ASN A 40 10.57 17.26 1.87
C ASN A 40 9.25 16.72 1.27
N TRP A 41 8.47 17.58 0.62
CA TRP A 41 7.21 17.19 -0.02
C TRP A 41 7.44 16.21 -1.19
N LEU A 42 8.50 16.40 -1.99
CA LEU A 42 8.86 15.47 -3.07
C LEU A 42 9.34 14.13 -2.50
N GLY A 43 10.11 14.14 -1.41
CA GLY A 43 10.53 12.92 -0.72
C GLY A 43 9.33 12.08 -0.26
N VAL A 44 8.31 12.72 0.31
CA VAL A 44 7.06 12.05 0.72
C VAL A 44 6.31 11.46 -0.49
N VAL A 45 6.17 12.22 -1.58
CA VAL A 45 5.50 11.74 -2.80
C VAL A 45 6.24 10.53 -3.38
N ILE A 46 7.57 10.57 -3.47
CA ILE A 46 8.38 9.44 -3.96
C ILE A 46 8.18 8.22 -3.06
N ALA A 47 8.27 8.39 -1.73
CA ALA A 47 8.10 7.31 -0.78
C ALA A 47 6.71 6.67 -0.87
N LEU A 48 5.64 7.48 -0.96
CA LEU A 48 4.28 6.98 -1.13
C LEU A 48 4.09 6.26 -2.47
N THR A 49 4.71 6.75 -3.55
CA THR A 49 4.62 6.10 -4.87
C THR A 49 5.25 4.70 -4.83
N ILE A 50 6.42 4.57 -4.19
CA ILE A 50 7.08 3.27 -4.00
C ILE A 50 6.24 2.36 -3.09
N ALA A 51 5.64 2.92 -2.03
CA ALA A 51 4.77 2.18 -1.12
C ALA A 51 3.52 1.62 -1.82
N VAL A 52 2.88 2.40 -2.70
CA VAL A 52 1.75 1.92 -3.52
C VAL A 52 2.21 0.77 -4.41
N TRP A 53 3.35 0.89 -5.09
CA TRP A 53 3.85 -0.18 -5.93
C TRP A 53 4.12 -1.47 -5.14
N LYS A 54 4.71 -1.33 -3.95
CA LYS A 54 4.95 -2.43 -3.02
C LYS A 54 3.65 -3.11 -2.61
N ALA A 55 2.63 -2.33 -2.25
CA ALA A 55 1.31 -2.84 -1.87
C ALA A 55 0.64 -3.61 -3.02
N THR A 56 0.69 -3.10 -4.26
CA THR A 56 0.12 -3.78 -5.43
C THR A 56 0.77 -5.15 -5.65
N ILE A 57 2.10 -5.25 -5.54
CA ILE A 57 2.82 -6.52 -5.68
C ILE A 57 2.41 -7.52 -4.58
N VAL A 58 2.24 -7.05 -3.35
CA VAL A 58 1.80 -7.88 -2.22
C VAL A 58 0.38 -8.41 -2.44
N ILE A 59 -0.55 -7.54 -2.83
CA ILE A 59 -1.95 -7.93 -3.07
C ILE A 59 -2.05 -8.96 -4.21
N MET A 60 -1.32 -8.73 -5.31
CA MET A 60 -1.40 -9.60 -6.48
C MET A 60 -0.79 -11.00 -6.21
N ASN A 61 0.31 -11.08 -5.47
CA ASN A 61 1.08 -12.32 -5.29
C ASN A 61 0.85 -13.01 -3.94
N PHE A 62 0.95 -12.30 -2.82
CA PHE A 62 0.81 -12.92 -1.49
C PHE A 62 -0.64 -13.14 -1.11
N MET A 63 -1.51 -12.17 -1.36
CA MET A 63 -2.95 -12.30 -1.08
C MET A 63 -3.69 -13.14 -2.15
N HIS A 64 -2.97 -13.67 -3.15
CA HIS A 64 -3.51 -14.52 -4.21
C HIS A 64 -4.73 -13.92 -4.94
N VAL A 65 -4.90 -12.60 -4.90
CA VAL A 65 -6.06 -11.91 -5.49
C VAL A 65 -6.15 -12.17 -7.00
N ARG A 66 -5.01 -12.37 -7.67
CA ARG A 66 -4.95 -12.77 -9.07
C ARG A 66 -5.59 -14.14 -9.36
N PHE A 67 -5.51 -15.07 -8.43
CA PHE A 67 -6.02 -16.44 -8.57
C PHE A 67 -7.43 -16.59 -7.98
N SER A 68 -7.86 -15.62 -7.16
CA SER A 68 -9.19 -15.57 -6.57
C SER A 68 -10.27 -15.25 -7.60
N GLY A 69 -11.49 -15.72 -7.31
CA GLY A 69 -12.66 -15.46 -8.15
C GLY A 69 -13.03 -13.97 -8.25
N LYS A 70 -13.85 -13.64 -9.26
CA LYS A 70 -14.28 -12.25 -9.56
C LYS A 70 -14.94 -11.54 -8.37
N LEU A 71 -15.58 -12.30 -7.48
CA LEU A 71 -16.20 -11.76 -6.27
C LEU A 71 -15.16 -11.13 -5.32
N ALA A 72 -14.01 -11.77 -5.13
CA ALA A 72 -12.93 -11.24 -4.27
C ALA A 72 -12.33 -9.94 -4.85
N TRP A 73 -12.20 -9.87 -6.18
CA TRP A 73 -11.78 -8.66 -6.89
C TRP A 73 -12.76 -7.50 -6.69
N LEU A 74 -14.07 -7.76 -6.73
CA LEU A 74 -15.10 -6.76 -6.50
C LEU A 74 -14.98 -6.17 -5.09
N PHE A 75 -14.87 -7.02 -4.07
CA PHE A 75 -14.75 -6.57 -2.68
C PHE A 75 -13.43 -5.84 -2.40
N ALA A 76 -12.31 -6.32 -2.97
CA ALA A 76 -11.03 -5.63 -2.85
C ALA A 76 -11.09 -4.21 -3.48
N GLY A 77 -11.68 -4.10 -4.66
CA GLY A 77 -11.91 -2.81 -5.32
C GLY A 77 -12.86 -1.90 -4.54
N ALA A 78 -13.96 -2.45 -4.03
CA ALA A 78 -14.92 -1.72 -3.20
C ALA A 78 -14.29 -1.19 -1.91
N GLY A 79 -13.43 -1.97 -1.25
CA GLY A 79 -12.69 -1.54 -0.06
C GLY A 79 -11.74 -0.37 -0.35
N PHE A 80 -10.98 -0.44 -1.45
CA PHE A 80 -10.11 0.67 -1.86
C PHE A 80 -10.91 1.91 -2.28
N PHE A 81 -12.01 1.72 -3.01
CA PHE A 81 -12.91 2.81 -3.39
C PHE A 81 -13.48 3.52 -2.15
N TRP A 82 -13.94 2.75 -1.16
CA TRP A 82 -14.46 3.29 0.09
C TRP A 82 -13.38 4.03 0.88
N LEU A 83 -12.16 3.48 0.95
CA LEU A 83 -11.01 4.12 1.59
C LEU A 83 -10.66 5.46 0.91
N LEU A 84 -10.69 5.52 -0.42
CA LEU A 84 -10.43 6.76 -1.16
C LEU A 84 -11.46 7.84 -0.84
N ILE A 85 -12.74 7.48 -0.71
CA ILE A 85 -13.79 8.42 -0.30
C ILE A 85 -13.51 8.96 1.11
N MET A 86 -13.23 8.08 2.06
CA MET A 86 -12.89 8.47 3.44
C MET A 86 -11.68 9.41 3.48
N LEU A 87 -10.64 9.09 2.71
CA LEU A 87 -9.42 9.88 2.63
C LEU A 87 -9.66 11.25 2.00
N ALA A 88 -10.42 11.31 0.90
CA ALA A 88 -10.78 12.55 0.23
C ALA A 88 -11.57 13.49 1.16
N PHE A 89 -12.56 12.96 1.88
CA PHE A 89 -13.33 13.75 2.83
C PHE A 89 -12.52 14.17 4.06
N ALA A 90 -11.65 13.29 4.58
CA ALA A 90 -10.75 13.65 5.68
C ALA A 90 -9.84 14.81 5.29
N PHE A 91 -9.19 14.75 4.12
CA PHE A 91 -8.34 15.86 3.66
C PHE A 91 -9.14 17.12 3.34
N ALA A 92 -10.33 17.00 2.76
CA ALA A 92 -11.21 18.14 2.52
C ALA A 92 -11.61 18.84 3.83
N ASP A 93 -11.91 18.08 4.88
CA ASP A 93 -12.19 18.62 6.22
C ASP A 93 -10.98 19.43 6.73
N TYR A 94 -9.79 18.83 6.75
CA TYR A 94 -8.56 19.52 7.19
C TYR A 94 -8.26 20.80 6.39
N VAL A 95 -8.46 20.78 5.08
CA VAL A 95 -8.21 21.96 4.22
C VAL A 95 -9.26 23.05 4.45
N SER A 96 -10.51 22.67 4.74
CA SER A 96 -11.61 23.62 4.96
C SER A 96 -11.59 24.28 6.34
N ARG A 97 -10.84 23.73 7.30
CA ARG A 97 -10.75 24.29 8.66
C ARG A 97 -10.04 25.65 8.66
N PRO A 98 -10.69 26.71 9.17
CA PRO A 98 -10.00 27.96 9.44
C PRO A 98 -8.95 27.72 10.54
N TRP A 99 -7.80 28.35 10.39
CA TRP A 99 -6.76 28.33 11.41
C TRP A 99 -7.23 29.22 12.57
N GLU A 100 -7.78 28.61 13.61
CA GLU A 100 -8.18 29.33 14.82
C GLU A 100 -6.92 29.91 15.50
N PRO A 101 -6.84 31.22 15.73
CA PRO A 101 -5.82 31.79 16.61
C PRO A 101 -5.99 31.16 18.00
N PHE A 102 -4.91 30.65 18.57
CA PHE A 102 -4.91 30.05 19.91
C PHE A 102 -5.59 31.00 20.91
N HIS A 103 -6.82 30.69 21.31
CA HIS A 103 -7.45 31.37 22.43
C HIS A 103 -6.99 30.66 23.70
N GLY A 104 -5.89 31.13 24.27
CA GLY A 104 -5.52 30.75 25.64
C GLY A 104 -6.66 31.12 26.59
N TRP A 105 -6.89 30.30 27.60
CA TRP A 105 -7.90 30.57 28.63
C TRP A 105 -7.65 31.97 29.21
N PRO A 106 -8.65 32.87 29.26
CA PRO A 106 -8.50 34.09 30.02
C PRO A 106 -8.43 33.72 31.50
N GLU A 107 -7.29 34.01 32.11
CA GLU A 107 -7.14 34.07 33.58
C GLU A 107 -8.15 35.05 34.18
#